data_AF-A0A0D3EJX8-F1
#
_entry.id   AF-A0A0D3EJX8-F1
#
_cell.length_a   1.000
_cell.length_b   1.000
_cell.length_c   1.000
_cell.angle_alpha   90.00
_cell.angle_beta   90.00
_cell.angle_gamma   90.00
#
_symmetry.space_group_name_H-M   'P 1'
#
loop_
_entity.id
_entity.type
_entity.pdbx_description
1 polymer ?
#
loop_
_entity_poly.entity_id
_entity_poly.type
_entity_poly.pdbx_seq_one_letter_code
_entity_poly.pdbx_strand_id
1 'polypeptide(L)'
;MPLPKAEVSVTCHDAKNHVMECKRAIADESGYFQMELGVTKVSDFFMGDPSKACHVRLQASPEFKCNNPTNINYSSIEGASLRDEGKRWTGEGYDNVMYAAGPLAFRPAICPPKH
;
A
#
# COMPACT_ATOMS: atom_id res chain seq x y z
N MET A 1 4.65 16.57 4.61
CA MET A 1 5.55 16.01 5.64
C MET A 1 5.24 14.53 5.77
N PRO A 2 6.24 13.65 5.89
CA PRO A 2 5.99 12.24 6.21
C PRO A 2 5.22 12.11 7.52
N LEU A 3 4.38 11.08 7.64
CA LEU A 3 3.55 10.84 8.82
C LEU A 3 4.00 9.53 9.49
N PRO A 4 4.84 9.61 10.53
CA PRO A 4 5.19 8.46 11.35
C PRO A 4 3.95 7.80 11.92
N LYS A 5 3.95 6.47 12.08
CA LYS A 5 2.87 5.69 12.70
C LYS A 5 1.51 5.81 11.99
N ALA A 6 1.48 6.34 10.76
CA ALA A 6 0.31 6.25 9.91
C ALA A 6 0.00 4.78 9.61
N GLU A 7 -1.28 4.42 9.65
CA GLU A 7 -1.75 3.09 9.34
C GLU A 7 -2.23 3.02 7.90
N VAL A 8 -1.79 1.97 7.21
CA VAL A 8 -2.27 1.60 5.88
C VAL A 8 -2.76 0.16 5.89
N SER A 9 -3.71 -0.14 5.01
CA SER A 9 -4.08 -1.51 4.71
C SER A 9 -3.56 -1.91 3.34
N VAL A 10 -3.06 -3.14 3.23
CA VAL A 10 -2.65 -3.77 1.98
C VAL A 10 -3.58 -4.94 1.72
N THR A 11 -4.32 -4.87 0.62
CA THR A 11 -5.27 -5.89 0.20
C THR A 11 -4.78 -6.53 -1.09
N CYS A 12 -4.63 -7.85 -1.09
CA CYS A 12 -4.22 -8.62 -2.26
C CYS A 12 -5.30 -9.62 -2.69
N HIS A 13 -5.42 -9.83 -4.01
CA HIS A 13 -6.38 -10.75 -4.61
C HIS A 13 -5.71 -12.01 -5.15
N ASP A 14 -6.36 -13.17 -4.98
CA ASP A 14 -5.89 -14.46 -5.48
C ASP A 14 -6.02 -14.55 -7.01
N ALA A 15 -5.53 -15.64 -7.59
CA ALA A 15 -5.68 -15.96 -9.01
C ALA A 15 -7.15 -15.95 -9.51
N LYS A 16 -8.15 -16.10 -8.62
CA LYS A 16 -9.59 -16.05 -8.91
C LYS A 16 -10.21 -14.67 -8.64
N ASN A 17 -9.39 -13.67 -8.32
CA ASN A 17 -9.79 -12.32 -7.94
C ASN A 17 -10.59 -12.22 -6.63
N HIS A 18 -10.43 -13.17 -5.71
CA HIS A 18 -10.96 -13.04 -4.34
C HIS A 18 -9.92 -12.41 -3.43
N VAL A 19 -10.36 -11.66 -2.42
CA VAL A 19 -9.45 -11.13 -1.39
C VAL A 19 -8.79 -12.30 -0.65
N MET A 20 -7.48 -12.45 -0.81
CA MET A 20 -6.68 -13.41 -0.03
C MET A 20 -6.49 -12.91 1.38
N GLU A 21 -6.02 -11.66 1.47
CA GLU A 21 -5.55 -11.10 2.72
C GLU A 21 -5.67 -9.59 2.70
N CYS A 22 -6.07 -9.04 3.86
CA CYS A 22 -6.04 -7.62 4.14
C CYS A 22 -5.18 -7.42 5.40
N LYS A 23 -3.93 -7.00 5.20
CA LYS A 23 -2.98 -6.78 6.30
C LYS A 23 -2.91 -5.31 6.63
N ARG A 24 -2.77 -5.01 7.92
CA ARG A 24 -2.42 -3.66 8.41
C ARG A 24 -0.90 -3.52 8.45
N ALA A 25 -0.40 -2.41 7.92
CA ALA A 25 0.98 -1.99 8.07
C ALA A 25 1.03 -0.61 8.72
N ILE A 26 2.07 -0.38 9.53
CA ILE A 26 2.27 0.87 10.27
C ILE A 26 3.55 1.51 9.73
N ALA A 27 3.46 2.79 9.41
CA ALA A 27 4.61 3.56 8.96
C ALA A 27 5.63 3.75 10.09
N ASP A 28 6.91 3.62 9.75
CA ASP A 28 8.04 3.88 10.64
C ASP A 28 8.22 5.38 10.92
N GLU A 29 9.26 5.73 11.68
CA GLU A 29 9.58 7.11 12.05
C GLU A 29 9.91 8.02 10.86
N SER A 30 10.19 7.44 9.68
CA SER A 30 10.40 8.17 8.43
C SER A 30 9.14 8.23 7.54
N GLY A 31 8.03 7.63 7.97
CA GLY A 31 6.76 7.60 7.24
C GLY A 31 6.69 6.53 6.15
N TYR A 32 7.59 5.55 6.15
CA TYR A 32 7.56 4.41 5.21
C TYR A 32 7.04 3.17 5.90
N PHE A 33 6.42 2.25 5.16
CA PHE A 33 6.05 0.94 5.67
C PHE A 33 6.63 -0.14 4.76
N GLN A 34 6.92 -1.30 5.34
CA GLN A 34 7.40 -2.48 4.63
C GLN A 34 6.67 -3.70 5.18
N MET A 35 6.25 -4.60 4.30
CA MET A 35 5.59 -5.84 4.71
C MET A 35 5.67 -6.91 3.62
N GLU A 36 5.59 -8.17 4.06
CA GLU A 36 5.51 -9.31 3.16
C GLU A 36 4.06 -9.56 2.72
N LEU A 37 3.87 -9.76 1.41
CA LEU A 37 2.56 -9.97 0.79
C LEU A 37 1.92 -11.33 1.13
N GLY A 38 2.60 -12.21 1.88
CA GLY A 38 2.02 -13.43 2.46
C GLY A 38 1.88 -14.62 1.52
N VAL A 39 2.33 -14.52 0.26
CA VAL A 39 2.20 -15.59 -0.74
C VAL A 39 3.58 -16.01 -1.26
N THR A 40 3.77 -17.32 -1.42
CA THR A 40 5.07 -17.92 -1.79
C THR A 40 5.28 -18.00 -3.30
N LYS A 41 4.21 -17.92 -4.12
CA LYS A 41 4.31 -18.01 -5.59
C LYS A 41 3.61 -16.86 -6.27
N VAL A 42 4.28 -16.30 -7.26
CA VAL A 42 3.74 -15.21 -8.09
C VAL A 42 2.46 -15.62 -8.81
N SER A 43 2.32 -16.90 -9.19
CA SER A 43 1.13 -17.46 -9.85
C SER A 43 -0.16 -17.36 -9.04
N ASP A 44 -0.04 -17.22 -7.73
CA ASP A 44 -1.18 -17.27 -6.82
C ASP A 44 -1.86 -15.89 -6.68
N PHE A 45 -1.22 -14.83 -7.18
CA PHE A 45 -1.80 -13.50 -7.32
C PHE A 45 -2.74 -13.41 -8.53
N PHE A 46 -3.71 -12.50 -8.47
CA PHE A 46 -4.55 -12.18 -9.63
C PHE A 46 -3.70 -11.89 -10.87
N MET A 47 -4.01 -12.60 -11.97
CA MET A 47 -3.26 -12.57 -13.24
C MET A 47 -1.76 -12.93 -13.12
N GLY A 48 -1.34 -13.54 -12.03
CA GLY A 48 0.08 -13.81 -11.76
C GLY A 48 0.92 -12.54 -11.60
N ASP A 49 0.31 -11.44 -11.14
CA ASP A 49 0.95 -10.13 -11.10
C ASP A 49 0.58 -9.36 -9.83
N PRO A 50 1.49 -9.27 -8.83
CA PRO A 50 1.25 -8.51 -7.60
C PRO A 50 0.89 -7.03 -7.83
N SER A 51 1.38 -6.43 -8.92
CA SER A 51 1.06 -5.03 -9.27
C SER A 51 -0.41 -4.82 -9.62
N LYS A 52 -1.08 -5.88 -10.10
CA LYS A 52 -2.52 -5.89 -10.42
C LYS A 52 -3.37 -6.47 -9.29
N ALA A 53 -2.80 -7.35 -8.49
CA ALA A 53 -3.50 -8.04 -7.43
C ALA A 53 -3.61 -7.24 -6.14
N CYS A 54 -2.60 -6.41 -5.83
CA CYS A 54 -2.46 -5.78 -4.54
C CYS A 54 -2.65 -4.26 -4.58
N HIS A 55 -3.38 -3.75 -3.59
CA HIS A 55 -3.69 -2.33 -3.44
C HIS A 55 -3.45 -1.87 -2.01
N VAL A 56 -2.94 -0.64 -1.86
CA VAL A 56 -2.66 -0.01 -0.57
C VAL A 56 -3.63 1.13 -0.33
N ARG A 57 -4.25 1.16 0.85
CA ARG A 57 -5.19 2.20 1.27
C ARG A 57 -4.75 2.85 2.57
N LEU A 58 -5.04 4.14 2.70
CA LEU A 58 -4.92 4.86 3.95
C LEU A 58 -6.00 4.39 4.92
N GLN A 59 -5.60 4.04 6.14
CA GLN A 59 -6.52 3.59 7.19
C GLN A 59 -6.66 4.64 8.28
N ALA A 60 -5.54 5.09 8.86
CA ALA A 60 -5.55 6.08 9.93
C ALA A 60 -4.25 6.89 9.97
N SER A 61 -4.36 8.11 10.46
CA SER A 61 -3.26 9.01 10.76
C SER A 61 -3.25 9.28 12.27
N PRO A 62 -2.08 9.28 12.92
CA PRO A 62 -1.98 9.70 14.32
C PRO A 62 -2.20 11.21 14.48
N GLU A 63 -2.10 12.00 13.41
CA GLU A 63 -2.39 13.43 13.43
C GLU A 63 -3.86 13.66 13.09
N PHE A 64 -4.67 13.95 14.10
CA PHE A 64 -6.11 14.21 13.93
C PHE A 64 -6.39 15.32 12.92
N LYS A 65 -5.56 16.37 12.88
CA LYS A 65 -5.70 17.47 11.91
C LYS A 65 -5.40 17.05 10.47
N CYS A 66 -4.86 15.85 10.25
CA CYS A 66 -4.46 15.31 8.95
C CYS A 66 -4.83 13.82 8.87
N ASN A 67 -6.11 13.50 9.07
CA ASN A 67 -6.61 12.11 9.14
C ASN A 67 -7.70 11.79 8.10
N ASN A 68 -7.96 12.70 7.15
CA ASN A 68 -8.92 12.40 6.09
C ASN A 68 -8.21 11.63 4.97
N PRO A 69 -8.60 10.37 4.67
CA PRO A 69 -8.03 9.65 3.56
C PRO A 69 -8.22 10.44 2.27
N THR A 70 -7.22 10.43 1.40
CA THR A 70 -7.39 10.94 0.04
C THR A 70 -7.14 9.87 -0.99
N ASN A 71 -7.85 10.01 -2.09
CA ASN A 71 -7.61 9.22 -3.29
C ASN A 71 -6.59 9.96 -4.16
N ILE A 72 -5.32 9.98 -3.75
CA ILE A 72 -4.27 10.76 -4.46
C ILE A 72 -4.02 10.25 -5.88
N ASN A 73 -4.41 9.01 -6.20
CA ASN A 73 -4.13 8.39 -7.49
C ASN A 73 -5.34 8.21 -8.42
N TYR A 74 -6.46 8.92 -8.21
CA TYR A 74 -7.63 8.88 -9.12
C TYR A 74 -8.26 7.48 -9.34
N SER A 75 -7.77 6.41 -8.72
CA SER A 75 -8.28 5.05 -8.87
C SER A 75 -9.16 4.68 -7.69
N SER A 76 -10.46 4.94 -7.86
CA SER A 76 -11.58 4.22 -7.21
C SER A 76 -11.49 4.09 -5.67
N ILE A 77 -12.40 3.32 -5.07
CA ILE A 77 -12.34 2.95 -3.65
C ILE A 77 -11.17 1.98 -3.38
N GLU A 78 -10.44 1.55 -4.43
CA GLU A 78 -9.51 0.43 -4.38
C GLU A 78 -8.16 0.76 -3.75
N GLY A 79 -7.71 2.01 -3.81
CA GLY A 79 -6.40 2.45 -3.27
C GLY A 79 -5.32 2.52 -4.35
N ALA A 80 -4.06 2.64 -3.92
CA ALA A 80 -2.90 2.70 -4.80
C ALA A 80 -2.39 1.31 -5.16
N SER A 81 -2.31 0.98 -6.45
CA SER A 81 -1.68 -0.25 -6.93
C SER A 81 -0.18 -0.26 -6.66
N LEU A 82 0.36 -1.47 -6.49
CA LEU A 82 1.81 -1.69 -6.39
C LEU A 82 2.51 -1.51 -7.74
N ARG A 83 3.81 -1.21 -7.71
CA ARG A 83 4.67 -1.04 -8.88
C ARG A 83 5.97 -1.82 -8.67
N ASP A 84 6.39 -2.57 -9.69
CA ASP A 84 7.73 -3.17 -9.71
C ASP A 84 8.74 -2.07 -10.09
N GLU A 85 9.67 -1.76 -9.18
CA GLU A 85 10.74 -0.79 -9.41
C GLU A 85 12.06 -1.45 -9.85
N GLY A 86 12.04 -2.74 -10.18
CA GLY A 86 13.23 -3.51 -10.56
C GLY A 86 14.12 -3.89 -9.37
N LYS A 87 13.62 -3.76 -8.14
CA LYS A 87 14.37 -4.10 -6.92
C LYS A 87 14.22 -5.58 -6.61
N ARG A 88 15.27 -6.35 -6.88
CA ARG A 88 15.29 -7.81 -6.75
C ARG A 88 16.58 -8.29 -6.10
N TRP A 89 16.49 -9.35 -5.31
CA TRP A 89 17.66 -10.03 -4.75
C TRP A 89 17.38 -11.52 -4.55
N THR A 90 18.41 -12.34 -4.75
CA THR A 90 18.31 -13.78 -4.47
C THR A 90 18.65 -13.99 -2.99
N GLY A 91 17.77 -14.67 -2.26
CA GLY A 91 17.96 -15.00 -0.85
C GLY A 91 17.35 -16.36 -0.53
N GLU A 92 18.02 -17.17 0.28
CA GLU A 92 17.48 -18.43 0.83
C GLU A 92 16.86 -19.40 -0.20
N GLY A 93 17.37 -19.40 -1.45
CA GLY A 93 16.91 -20.29 -2.51
C GLY A 93 15.68 -19.81 -3.29
N TYR A 94 15.25 -18.56 -3.10
CA TYR A 94 14.17 -17.91 -3.87
C TYR A 94 14.56 -16.49 -4.31
N ASP A 95 13.89 -16.01 -5.36
CA ASP A 95 14.03 -14.64 -5.85
C ASP A 95 13.04 -13.73 -5.13
N ASN A 96 13.57 -12.75 -4.43
CA ASN A 96 12.79 -11.71 -3.78
C ASN A 96 12.55 -10.56 -4.75
N VAL A 97 11.32 -10.05 -4.78
CA VAL A 97 10.93 -8.89 -5.59
C VAL A 97 10.25 -7.89 -4.67
N MET A 98 10.77 -6.66 -4.63
CA MET A 98 10.18 -5.58 -3.87
C MET A 98 9.34 -4.69 -4.76
N TYR A 99 8.10 -4.49 -4.33
CA TYR A 99 7.15 -3.60 -4.97
C TYR A 99 6.97 -2.32 -4.14
N ALA A 100 6.76 -1.21 -4.80
CA ALA A 100 6.48 0.08 -4.17
C ALA A 100 5.05 0.51 -4.45
N ALA A 101 4.37 1.05 -3.43
CA ALA A 101 3.18 1.87 -3.66
C ALA A 101 3.62 3.30 -4.00
N GLY A 102 2.86 3.98 -4.86
CA GLY A 102 3.01 5.43 -5.00
C GLY A 102 2.73 6.15 -3.67
N PRO A 103 3.19 7.41 -3.51
CA PRO A 103 3.00 8.14 -2.27
C PRO A 103 1.51 8.26 -1.93
N LEU A 104 1.20 7.97 -0.68
CA LEU A 104 -0.12 8.16 -0.08
C LEU A 104 -0.07 9.36 0.86
N ALA A 105 -1.14 10.14 0.93
CA ALA A 105 -1.21 11.22 1.91
C ALA A 105 -2.63 11.41 2.42
N PHE A 106 -2.75 11.82 3.67
CA PHE A 106 -4.01 12.30 4.20
C PHE A 106 -4.18 13.77 3.82
N ARG A 107 -5.42 14.20 3.56
CA ARG A 107 -5.71 15.64 3.50
C ARG A 107 -5.91 16.17 4.92
N PRO A 108 -5.63 17.46 5.13
CA PRO A 108 -6.04 18.14 6.35
C PRO A 108 -7.53 17.95 6.63
N ALA A 109 -7.88 17.79 7.91
CA ALA A 109 -9.26 17.79 8.39
C ALA A 109 -9.91 19.17 8.24
N ILE A 110 -9.09 20.23 8.37
CA ILE A 110 -9.50 21.62 8.25
C ILE A 110 -8.88 22.18 6.97
N CYS A 111 -9.71 22.50 5.99
CA CYS A 111 -9.27 23.23 4.80
C CYS A 111 -9.27 24.73 5.13
N PRO A 112 -8.14 25.46 4.95
CA PRO A 112 -8.16 26.91 5.07
C PRO A 112 -9.12 27.52 4.03
N PRO A 113 -9.84 28.61 4.38
CA PRO A 113 -10.72 29.29 3.44
C PRO A 113 -9.94 29.75 2.20
N LYS A 114 -10.55 29.63 1.03
CA LYS A 114 -9.98 30.14 -0.21
C LYS A 114 -10.13 31.67 -0.21
N HIS A 115 -9.03 32.39 -0.42
CA HIS A 115 -9.02 33.84 -0.66
C HIS A 115 -9.44 34.17 -2.08
#